data_AF-A0A2W6B0L3-F1
#
_entry.id   AF-A0A2W6B0L3-F1
#
_cell.length_a   1.000
_cell.length_b   1.000
_cell.length_c   1.000
_cell.angle_alpha   90.00
_cell.angle_beta   90.00
_cell.angle_gamma   90.00
#
_symmetry.space_group_name_H-M   'P 1'
#
loop_
_entity.id
_entity.type
_entity.pdbx_description
1 polymer ?
#
loop_
_entity_poly.entity_id
_entity_poly.type
_entity_poly.pdbx_seq_one_letter_code
_entity_poly.pdbx_strand_id
1 'polypeptide(L)'
;MRIAVCGGPYANPYALAAFITDARARGCERLFCLGDLGGFGAEMDALWPLLLDGQIECIAGNYDVALGRGDEDCGCGYRDRRDNEFAQLIYDYTRAHTSAEFTVWMGTLATERRLRIEGCELHLVHGSTVALNDFWWESLPEAEHHARVALSGADVVLCTHSGLPWQRRIGDTLAVNVGVLGKPANDGTRNVWYAVLDVQDGNARAELIALDYDWQAQAASMTAAGLPHPFVETIQTGWWTTCLEILPPRERSIGRYHLYRSSLPGGFTPADDGWGSTPAIAADGELPVISLFGSPFFPARLWIYTNFHCNLACDYCAVASSPKTRARSLSLEQFRSRVDEAVAEGFAELYLTGREPMLHPDLPGMLSYAVDRLPTVLLTNAMLLRGGRPDRLRSLAGHPKLVIQTSLDGARPATHDVHRGRGSWQRTMDGIATALQLGLPVRVALTETPQNTAEIGEVADLLADLGVKGDAFAVRPMLRRGFSADGMDIGEDDTTPELTVTADGLHWHPAGADAETSPDMLLISGPAPLRLGKQLVTERFFIARLADGSMPQPYRCAI
;
A
#
# COMPACT_ATOMS: atom_id res chain seq x y z
N MET A 1 -38.22 -15.69 -2.95
CA MET A 1 -37.83 -15.24 -4.29
C MET A 1 -36.33 -15.00 -4.35
N ARG A 2 -35.66 -15.37 -5.45
CA ARG A 2 -34.25 -15.08 -5.69
C ARG A 2 -34.09 -14.07 -6.83
N ILE A 3 -33.32 -13.01 -6.59
CA ILE A 3 -33.03 -11.97 -7.60
C ILE A 3 -31.52 -11.78 -7.76
N ALA A 4 -31.08 -11.33 -8.94
CA ALA A 4 -29.71 -10.92 -9.17
C ALA A 4 -29.65 -9.43 -9.52
N VAL A 5 -28.63 -8.76 -9.01
CA VAL A 5 -28.45 -7.32 -9.13
C VAL A 5 -27.01 -7.06 -9.53
N CYS A 6 -26.83 -6.39 -10.67
CA CYS A 6 -25.54 -5.93 -11.15
C CYS A 6 -25.53 -4.40 -11.24
N GLY A 7 -24.35 -3.81 -11.44
CA GLY A 7 -24.19 -2.40 -11.74
C GLY A 7 -22.98 -2.20 -12.65
N GLY A 8 -22.86 -0.99 -13.21
CA GLY A 8 -21.74 -0.60 -14.06
C GLY A 8 -21.31 -1.65 -15.09
N PRO A 9 -22.16 -2.05 -16.06
CA PRO A 9 -21.70 -2.81 -17.22
C PRO A 9 -20.56 -2.10 -17.95
N TYR A 10 -20.53 -0.77 -17.92
CA TYR A 10 -19.49 0.06 -18.51
C TYR A 10 -19.07 -0.38 -19.92
N ALA A 11 -20.02 -0.56 -20.83
CA ALA A 11 -19.80 -0.97 -22.21
C ALA A 11 -19.03 -2.31 -22.34
N ASN A 12 -19.28 -3.23 -21.39
CA ASN A 12 -18.76 -4.60 -21.38
C ASN A 12 -19.86 -5.65 -21.64
N PRO A 13 -20.16 -5.97 -22.91
CA PRO A 13 -21.16 -6.98 -23.25
C PRO A 13 -20.76 -8.39 -22.83
N TYR A 14 -19.45 -8.66 -22.72
CA TYR A 14 -18.92 -9.98 -22.35
C TYR A 14 -19.28 -10.33 -20.90
N ALA A 15 -19.07 -9.40 -19.96
CA ALA A 15 -19.49 -9.60 -18.58
C ALA A 15 -21.02 -9.56 -18.41
N LEU A 16 -21.73 -8.71 -19.16
CA LEU A 16 -23.19 -8.66 -19.09
C LEU A 16 -23.83 -9.99 -19.55
N ALA A 17 -23.33 -10.59 -20.64
CA ALA A 17 -23.79 -11.90 -21.11
C ALA A 17 -23.46 -13.02 -20.11
N ALA A 18 -22.26 -12.99 -19.50
CA ALA A 18 -21.88 -13.92 -18.46
C ALA A 18 -22.79 -13.79 -17.22
N PHE A 19 -23.10 -12.56 -16.79
CA PHE A 19 -24.00 -12.27 -15.68
C PHE A 19 -25.39 -12.85 -15.93
N ILE A 20 -25.99 -12.63 -17.10
CA ILE A 20 -27.30 -13.18 -17.44
C ILE A 20 -27.28 -14.70 -17.32
N THR A 21 -26.27 -15.34 -17.90
CA THR A 21 -26.14 -16.80 -17.90
C THR A 21 -25.99 -17.36 -16.49
N ASP A 22 -25.06 -16.81 -15.70
CA ASP A 22 -24.75 -17.25 -14.34
C ASP A 22 -25.94 -16.99 -13.39
N ALA A 23 -26.56 -15.80 -13.44
CA ALA A 23 -27.70 -15.47 -12.61
C ALA A 23 -28.90 -16.39 -12.88
N ARG A 24 -29.19 -16.69 -14.15
CA ARG A 24 -30.28 -17.62 -14.52
C ARG A 24 -29.96 -19.05 -14.08
N ALA A 25 -28.71 -19.50 -14.23
CA ALA A 25 -28.27 -20.81 -13.75
C ALA A 25 -28.41 -20.95 -12.22
N ARG A 26 -28.27 -19.86 -11.47
CA ARG A 26 -28.50 -19.80 -10.01
C ARG A 26 -29.97 -19.74 -9.60
N GLY A 27 -30.89 -19.75 -10.57
CA GLY A 27 -32.34 -19.70 -10.35
C GLY A 27 -32.87 -18.31 -10.04
N CYS A 28 -32.17 -17.25 -10.44
CA CYS A 28 -32.66 -15.88 -10.25
C CYS A 28 -33.83 -15.59 -11.19
N GLU A 29 -34.96 -15.21 -10.62
CA GLU A 29 -36.22 -14.99 -11.34
C GLU A 29 -36.23 -13.61 -12.00
N ARG A 30 -35.65 -12.60 -11.33
CA ARG A 30 -35.53 -11.22 -11.83
C ARG A 30 -34.08 -10.75 -11.79
N LEU A 31 -33.73 -9.96 -12.80
CA LEU A 31 -32.40 -9.39 -12.98
C LEU A 31 -32.52 -7.87 -12.98
N PHE A 32 -31.66 -7.20 -12.23
CA PHE A 32 -31.61 -5.74 -12.15
C PHE A 32 -30.22 -5.21 -12.55
N CYS A 33 -30.19 -4.03 -13.15
CA CYS A 33 -28.98 -3.27 -13.41
C CYS A 33 -29.09 -1.88 -12.77
N LEU A 34 -28.11 -1.55 -11.93
CA LEU A 34 -28.08 -0.31 -11.15
C LEU A 34 -27.46 0.88 -11.90
N GLY A 35 -27.42 0.85 -13.23
CA GLY A 35 -26.95 1.96 -14.06
C GLY A 35 -25.45 1.97 -14.37
N ASP A 36 -25.02 3.07 -14.99
CA ASP A 36 -23.74 3.26 -15.68
C ASP A 36 -23.49 2.21 -16.75
N LEU A 37 -24.31 2.26 -17.78
CA LEU A 37 -24.19 1.35 -18.91
C LEU A 37 -22.91 1.61 -19.70
N GLY A 38 -22.40 2.85 -19.76
CA GLY A 38 -21.14 3.22 -20.40
C GLY A 38 -20.06 3.66 -19.40
N GLY A 39 -18.91 4.17 -19.87
CA GLY A 39 -17.93 4.83 -19.00
C GLY A 39 -16.64 4.08 -18.65
N PHE A 40 -16.36 2.93 -19.27
CA PHE A 40 -15.06 2.25 -19.12
C PHE A 40 -14.64 1.43 -20.35
N GLY A 41 -15.51 0.55 -20.83
CA GLY A 41 -15.32 -0.31 -21.99
C GLY A 41 -15.69 0.37 -23.30
N ALA A 42 -15.67 -0.40 -24.40
CA ALA A 42 -15.77 0.13 -25.75
C ALA A 42 -17.10 -0.16 -26.48
N GLU A 43 -17.85 -1.19 -26.06
CA GLU A 43 -18.95 -1.78 -26.85
C GLU A 43 -20.32 -1.37 -26.32
N MET A 44 -20.65 -0.08 -26.44
CA MET A 44 -21.87 0.46 -25.84
C MET A 44 -23.16 -0.12 -26.43
N ASP A 45 -23.35 -0.01 -27.74
CA ASP A 45 -24.57 -0.48 -28.41
C ASP A 45 -24.77 -2.01 -28.30
N ALA A 46 -23.71 -2.77 -28.08
CA ALA A 46 -23.78 -4.21 -27.87
C ALA A 46 -24.48 -4.60 -26.55
N LEU A 47 -24.54 -3.69 -25.57
CA LEU A 47 -25.27 -3.91 -24.33
C LEU A 47 -26.78 -3.95 -24.55
N TRP A 48 -27.29 -3.09 -25.43
CA TRP A 48 -28.72 -2.83 -25.53
C TRP A 48 -29.56 -4.08 -25.83
N PRO A 49 -29.25 -4.91 -26.84
CA PRO A 49 -29.99 -6.16 -27.06
C PRO A 49 -29.86 -7.12 -25.88
N LEU A 50 -28.70 -7.21 -25.22
CA LEU A 50 -28.52 -8.07 -24.04
C LEU A 50 -29.41 -7.64 -22.86
N LEU A 51 -29.56 -6.33 -22.64
CA LEU A 51 -30.44 -5.78 -21.61
C LEU A 51 -31.91 -6.12 -21.88
N LEU A 52 -32.36 -5.96 -23.13
CA LEU A 52 -33.75 -6.23 -23.53
C LEU A 52 -34.06 -7.73 -23.53
N ASP A 53 -33.24 -8.53 -24.21
CA ASP A 53 -33.43 -9.98 -24.36
C ASP A 53 -33.24 -10.70 -23.02
N GLY A 54 -32.32 -10.22 -22.18
CA GLY A 54 -32.12 -10.70 -20.81
C GLY A 54 -33.24 -10.32 -19.84
N GLN A 55 -34.14 -9.42 -20.27
CA GLN A 55 -35.21 -8.84 -19.47
C GLN A 55 -34.68 -8.19 -18.18
N ILE A 56 -33.61 -7.41 -18.31
CA ILE A 56 -32.94 -6.76 -17.18
C ILE A 56 -33.65 -5.44 -16.86
N GLU A 57 -34.12 -5.32 -15.62
CA GLU A 57 -34.75 -4.09 -15.14
C GLU A 57 -33.69 -3.07 -14.72
N CYS A 58 -33.60 -1.97 -15.48
CA CYS A 58 -32.57 -0.97 -15.26
C CYS A 58 -33.09 0.24 -14.46
N ILE A 59 -32.19 0.83 -13.67
CA ILE A 59 -32.23 2.23 -13.24
C ILE A 59 -31.06 2.97 -13.89
N ALA A 60 -31.12 4.30 -13.94
CA ALA A 60 -30.09 5.15 -14.50
C ALA A 60 -28.94 5.37 -13.50
N GLY A 61 -27.71 5.29 -13.99
CA GLY A 61 -26.51 5.84 -13.36
C GLY A 61 -26.22 7.25 -13.85
N ASN A 62 -25.11 7.83 -13.39
CA ASN A 62 -24.76 9.21 -13.77
C ASN A 62 -24.38 9.31 -15.25
N TYR A 63 -23.73 8.30 -15.83
CA TYR A 63 -23.45 8.27 -17.27
C TYR A 63 -24.73 8.26 -18.11
N ASP A 64 -25.70 7.44 -17.70
CA ASP A 64 -26.96 7.27 -18.45
C ASP A 64 -27.79 8.56 -18.45
N VAL A 65 -27.84 9.24 -17.29
CA VAL A 65 -28.51 10.55 -17.15
C VAL A 65 -27.81 11.61 -17.99
N ALA A 66 -26.48 11.68 -17.94
CA ALA A 66 -25.70 12.67 -18.68
C ALA A 66 -25.86 12.50 -20.20
N LEU A 67 -25.77 11.27 -20.70
CA LEU A 67 -26.00 10.96 -22.12
C LEU A 67 -27.43 11.30 -22.54
N GLY A 68 -28.43 10.90 -21.75
CA GLY A 68 -29.85 11.17 -22.05
C GLY A 68 -30.20 12.66 -22.10
N ARG A 69 -29.47 13.51 -21.36
CA ARG A 69 -29.62 14.98 -21.37
C ARG A 69 -28.75 15.68 -22.42
N GLY A 70 -27.72 14.99 -22.93
CA GLY A 70 -26.73 15.57 -23.83
C GLY A 70 -25.71 16.46 -23.12
N ASP A 71 -25.40 16.15 -21.86
CA ASP A 71 -24.39 16.87 -21.06
C ASP A 71 -22.97 16.71 -21.66
N GLU A 72 -22.03 17.53 -21.20
CA GLU A 72 -20.63 17.51 -21.68
C GLU A 72 -19.70 16.64 -20.82
N ASP A 73 -20.15 16.21 -19.64
CA ASP A 73 -19.40 15.34 -18.72
C ASP A 73 -20.31 14.35 -17.97
N CYS A 74 -19.70 13.38 -17.29
CA CYS A 74 -20.42 12.37 -16.49
C CYS A 74 -20.91 12.87 -15.12
N GLY A 75 -20.51 14.06 -14.68
CA GLY A 75 -20.78 14.57 -13.34
C GLY A 75 -20.09 13.81 -12.21
N CYS A 76 -19.09 12.97 -12.47
CA CYS A 76 -18.45 12.12 -11.46
C CYS A 76 -17.70 12.91 -10.37
N GLY A 77 -17.25 14.14 -10.67
CA GLY A 77 -16.74 15.07 -9.68
C GLY A 77 -15.36 14.73 -9.09
N TYR A 78 -14.46 14.15 -9.90
CA TYR A 78 -13.08 13.88 -9.46
C TYR A 78 -12.36 15.16 -9.05
N ARG A 79 -11.54 15.10 -8.00
CA ARG A 79 -10.74 16.25 -7.55
C ARG A 79 -9.39 16.35 -8.26
N ASP A 80 -8.82 15.20 -8.61
CA ASP A 80 -7.53 15.15 -9.28
C ASP A 80 -7.65 15.47 -10.77
N ARG A 81 -6.69 16.22 -11.29
CA ARG A 81 -6.70 16.68 -12.69
C ARG A 81 -6.55 15.51 -13.67
N ARG A 82 -5.71 14.51 -13.36
CA ARG A 82 -5.50 13.34 -14.21
C ARG A 82 -6.72 12.41 -14.19
N ASP A 83 -7.32 12.22 -13.02
CA ASP A 83 -8.59 11.48 -12.91
C ASP A 83 -9.68 12.14 -13.77
N ASN A 84 -9.80 13.47 -13.73
CA ASN A 84 -10.73 14.21 -14.61
C ASN A 84 -10.41 14.05 -16.10
N GLU A 85 -9.12 14.09 -16.49
CA GLU A 85 -8.72 13.85 -17.88
C GLU A 85 -9.16 12.46 -18.36
N PHE A 86 -8.95 11.41 -17.56
CA PHE A 86 -9.38 10.05 -17.92
C PHE A 86 -10.90 9.91 -17.95
N ALA A 87 -11.60 10.52 -16.99
CA ALA A 87 -13.06 10.54 -16.97
C ALA A 87 -13.63 11.23 -18.22
N GLN A 88 -13.05 12.35 -18.65
CA GLN A 88 -13.47 13.04 -19.86
C GLN A 88 -13.20 12.21 -21.11
N LEU A 89 -11.99 11.63 -21.23
CA LEU A 89 -11.62 10.79 -22.38
C LEU A 89 -12.61 9.65 -22.61
N ILE A 90 -12.99 8.95 -21.54
CA ILE A 90 -13.90 7.81 -21.65
C ILE A 90 -15.36 8.25 -21.84
N TYR A 91 -15.75 9.38 -21.26
CA TYR A 91 -17.08 9.97 -21.49
C TYR A 91 -17.26 10.39 -22.95
N ASP A 92 -16.29 11.12 -23.51
CA ASP A 92 -16.30 11.55 -24.91
C ASP A 92 -16.38 10.35 -25.85
N TYR A 93 -15.58 9.31 -25.57
CA TYR A 93 -15.63 8.07 -26.32
C TYR A 93 -17.02 7.43 -26.24
N THR A 94 -17.57 7.26 -25.02
CA THR A 94 -18.88 6.65 -24.79
C THR A 94 -19.97 7.42 -25.57
N ARG A 95 -20.00 8.75 -25.43
CA ARG A 95 -20.96 9.61 -26.12
C ARG A 95 -20.88 9.50 -27.64
N ALA A 96 -19.67 9.43 -28.20
CA ALA A 96 -19.47 9.31 -29.64
C ALA A 96 -19.89 7.93 -30.21
N HIS A 97 -19.90 6.89 -29.36
CA HIS A 97 -20.16 5.51 -29.76
C HIS A 97 -21.48 4.94 -29.19
N THR A 98 -22.38 5.81 -28.72
CA THR A 98 -23.73 5.42 -28.30
C THR A 98 -24.72 5.83 -29.39
N SER A 99 -25.54 4.89 -29.87
CA SER A 99 -26.60 5.20 -30.81
C SER A 99 -27.63 6.17 -30.22
N ALA A 100 -28.26 6.97 -31.08
CA ALA A 100 -29.28 7.94 -30.67
C ALA A 100 -30.50 7.24 -30.02
N GLU A 101 -30.90 6.08 -30.53
CA GLU A 101 -32.01 5.31 -29.99
C GLU A 101 -31.72 4.79 -28.58
N PHE A 102 -30.50 4.29 -28.36
CA PHE A 102 -30.09 3.82 -27.05
C PHE A 102 -29.97 4.98 -26.04
N THR A 103 -29.44 6.13 -26.48
CA THR A 103 -29.42 7.36 -25.67
C THR A 103 -30.83 7.81 -25.26
N VAL A 104 -31.79 7.80 -26.20
CA VAL A 104 -33.19 8.14 -25.90
C VAL A 104 -33.77 7.15 -24.89
N TRP A 105 -33.51 5.85 -25.06
CA TRP A 105 -33.96 4.83 -24.11
C TRP A 105 -33.38 5.05 -22.71
N MET A 106 -32.08 5.34 -22.58
CA MET A 106 -31.43 5.64 -21.30
C MET A 106 -32.06 6.85 -20.60
N GLY A 107 -32.44 7.89 -21.36
CA GLY A 107 -33.15 9.06 -20.85
C GLY A 107 -34.53 8.78 -20.24
N THR A 108 -35.09 7.58 -20.44
CA THR A 108 -36.37 7.17 -19.83
C THR A 108 -36.22 6.44 -18.49
N LEU A 109 -35.00 6.06 -18.11
CA LEU A 109 -34.74 5.28 -16.91
C LEU A 109 -34.94 6.13 -15.64
N ALA A 110 -35.56 5.53 -14.62
CA ALA A 110 -35.65 6.14 -13.29
C ALA A 110 -34.27 6.09 -12.61
N THR A 111 -33.94 7.10 -11.79
CA THR A 111 -32.67 7.17 -11.05
C THR A 111 -32.65 6.33 -9.77
N GLU A 112 -33.82 5.86 -9.33
CA GLU A 112 -33.99 4.96 -8.19
C GLU A 112 -35.20 4.05 -8.41
N ARG A 113 -35.25 2.93 -7.69
CA ARG A 113 -36.39 2.01 -7.72
C ARG A 113 -36.66 1.44 -6.33
N ARG A 114 -37.93 1.46 -5.91
CA ARG A 114 -38.40 0.80 -4.68
C ARG A 114 -39.32 -0.36 -5.01
N LEU A 115 -39.13 -1.47 -4.31
CA LEU A 115 -39.87 -2.72 -4.55
C LEU A 115 -40.20 -3.40 -3.22
N ARG A 116 -41.39 -4.01 -3.13
CA ARG A 116 -41.72 -4.92 -2.04
C ARG A 116 -41.69 -6.36 -2.55
N ILE A 117 -40.84 -7.20 -1.99
CA ILE A 117 -40.68 -8.62 -2.37
C ILE A 117 -40.75 -9.47 -1.10
N GLU A 118 -41.65 -10.46 -1.06
CA GLU A 118 -41.79 -11.41 0.07
C GLU A 118 -41.83 -10.73 1.45
N GLY A 119 -42.43 -9.55 1.53
CA GLY A 119 -42.55 -8.77 2.77
C GLY A 119 -41.40 -7.80 3.08
N CYS A 120 -40.29 -7.82 2.33
CA CYS A 120 -39.18 -6.88 2.45
C CYS A 120 -39.32 -5.69 1.49
N GLU A 121 -39.02 -4.49 1.97
CA GLU A 121 -38.83 -3.28 1.16
C GLU A 121 -37.37 -3.20 0.69
N LEU A 122 -37.17 -3.14 -0.62
CA LEU A 122 -35.89 -2.97 -1.28
C LEU A 122 -35.81 -1.57 -1.89
N HIS A 123 -34.66 -0.92 -1.75
CA HIS A 123 -34.34 0.34 -2.40
C HIS A 123 -33.08 0.19 -3.25
N LEU A 124 -33.24 0.29 -4.57
CA LEU A 124 -32.18 0.19 -5.56
C LEU A 124 -31.79 1.60 -5.98
N VAL A 125 -30.52 1.94 -5.80
CA VAL A 125 -29.92 3.23 -6.15
C VAL A 125 -28.59 3.01 -6.88
N HIS A 126 -28.13 3.99 -7.65
CA HIS A 126 -26.84 3.90 -8.33
C HIS A 126 -25.65 4.15 -7.37
N GLY A 127 -25.46 5.40 -6.93
CA GLY A 127 -24.41 5.79 -5.98
C GLY A 127 -24.78 5.52 -4.54
N SER A 128 -25.58 6.40 -3.95
CA SER A 128 -26.16 6.18 -2.62
C SER A 128 -27.53 6.82 -2.51
N THR A 129 -28.12 6.74 -1.32
CA THR A 129 -29.39 7.41 -0.97
C THR A 129 -29.24 8.91 -0.75
N VAL A 130 -28.02 9.44 -0.78
CA VAL A 130 -27.72 10.88 -0.67
C VAL A 130 -27.67 11.54 -2.04
N ALA A 131 -26.98 10.93 -3.00
CA ALA A 131 -26.87 11.45 -4.37
C ALA A 131 -26.55 10.34 -5.38
N LEU A 132 -26.89 10.61 -6.64
CA LEU A 132 -26.70 9.67 -7.76
C LEU A 132 -25.22 9.28 -7.95
N ASN A 133 -24.31 10.25 -7.84
CA ASN A 133 -22.86 10.11 -8.02
C ASN A 133 -22.09 10.08 -6.67
N ASP A 134 -22.77 9.73 -5.56
CA ASP A 134 -22.10 9.57 -4.27
C ASP A 134 -21.34 8.25 -4.21
N PHE A 135 -20.06 8.30 -3.83
CA PHE A 135 -19.23 7.13 -3.64
C PHE A 135 -19.44 6.53 -2.24
N TRP A 136 -20.27 5.50 -2.14
CA TRP A 136 -20.49 4.78 -0.88
C TRP A 136 -19.43 3.69 -0.66
N TRP A 137 -18.32 4.07 -0.02
CA TRP A 137 -17.21 3.18 0.34
C TRP A 137 -17.51 2.34 1.59
N GLU A 138 -16.85 1.19 1.71
CA GLU A 138 -16.94 0.33 2.89
C GLU A 138 -16.24 0.99 4.10
N SER A 139 -15.15 1.72 3.85
CA SER A 139 -14.35 2.37 4.89
C SER A 139 -14.95 3.66 5.44
N LEU A 140 -16.16 4.07 5.01
CA LEU A 140 -16.76 5.29 5.54
C LEU A 140 -16.99 5.16 7.06
N PRO A 141 -16.95 6.29 7.80
CA PRO A 141 -17.31 6.28 9.22
C PRO A 141 -18.70 5.69 9.47
N GLU A 142 -18.91 5.04 10.60
CA GLU A 142 -20.20 4.41 10.96
C GLU A 142 -21.41 5.35 10.82
N ALA A 143 -21.23 6.62 11.21
CA ALA A 143 -22.27 7.64 11.12
C ALA A 143 -22.71 7.90 9.66
N GLU A 144 -21.79 7.83 8.71
CA GLU A 144 -22.05 8.03 7.28
C GLU A 144 -22.87 6.88 6.68
N HIS A 145 -22.63 5.66 7.15
CA HIS A 145 -23.46 4.50 6.82
C HIS A 145 -24.88 4.65 7.38
N HIS A 146 -25.01 5.04 8.66
CA HIS A 146 -26.31 5.28 9.30
C HIS A 146 -27.13 6.38 8.60
N ALA A 147 -26.49 7.48 8.22
CA ALA A 147 -27.15 8.58 7.52
C ALA A 147 -27.78 8.11 6.20
N ARG A 148 -27.03 7.33 5.40
CA ARG A 148 -27.51 6.78 4.12
C ARG A 148 -28.67 5.80 4.30
N VAL A 149 -28.58 4.85 5.23
CA VAL A 149 -29.70 3.90 5.44
C VAL A 149 -30.95 4.58 6.01
N ALA A 150 -30.79 5.60 6.87
CA ALA A 150 -31.90 6.36 7.44
C ALA A 150 -32.69 7.14 6.37
N LEU A 151 -32.02 7.71 5.37
CA LEU A 151 -32.68 8.36 4.22
C LEU A 151 -33.51 7.38 3.38
N SER A 152 -33.09 6.11 3.33
CA SER A 152 -33.83 5.07 2.63
C SER A 152 -35.07 4.60 3.40
N GLY A 153 -34.89 4.22 4.66
CA GLY A 153 -35.91 3.55 5.48
C GLY A 153 -36.31 2.15 5.00
N ALA A 154 -35.57 1.55 4.07
CA ALA A 154 -35.84 0.22 3.53
C ALA A 154 -35.13 -0.90 4.33
N ASP A 155 -35.63 -2.13 4.22
CA ASP A 155 -35.01 -3.31 4.82
C ASP A 155 -33.69 -3.68 4.11
N VAL A 156 -33.62 -3.42 2.80
CA VAL A 156 -32.44 -3.66 1.97
C VAL A 156 -32.15 -2.43 1.09
N VAL A 157 -30.90 -2.00 1.06
CA VAL A 157 -30.41 -0.98 0.12
C VAL A 157 -29.35 -1.60 -0.77
N LEU A 158 -29.56 -1.52 -2.08
CA LEU A 158 -28.65 -2.03 -3.11
C LEU A 158 -28.05 -0.84 -3.86
N CYS A 159 -26.72 -0.76 -3.93
CA CYS A 159 -25.98 0.27 -4.64
C CYS A 159 -24.81 -0.30 -5.48
N THR A 160 -24.18 0.56 -6.27
CA THR A 160 -23.00 0.26 -7.11
C THR A 160 -22.03 1.46 -7.10
N HIS A 161 -21.68 2.03 -8.25
CA HIS A 161 -20.95 3.28 -8.50
C HIS A 161 -19.50 3.32 -8.01
N SER A 162 -19.25 3.08 -6.72
CA SER A 162 -17.90 2.97 -6.18
C SER A 162 -17.15 1.74 -6.70
N GLY A 163 -17.88 0.78 -7.29
CA GLY A 163 -17.32 -0.34 -8.04
C GLY A 163 -16.78 -1.49 -7.20
N LEU A 164 -16.57 -1.27 -5.90
CA LEU A 164 -16.02 -2.27 -4.99
C LEU A 164 -17.14 -2.99 -4.22
N PRO A 165 -17.23 -4.32 -4.32
CA PRO A 165 -18.31 -5.08 -3.71
C PRO A 165 -18.13 -5.15 -2.19
N TRP A 166 -19.19 -4.87 -1.42
CA TRP A 166 -19.22 -5.04 0.03
C TRP A 166 -20.66 -5.18 0.51
N GLN A 167 -20.85 -5.78 1.69
CA GLN A 167 -22.17 -5.82 2.33
C GLN A 167 -22.06 -5.69 3.84
N ARG A 168 -23.07 -5.05 4.43
CA ARG A 168 -23.10 -4.81 5.87
C ARG A 168 -24.53 -4.68 6.39
N ARG A 169 -24.78 -5.20 7.59
CA ARG A 169 -25.99 -4.85 8.36
C ARG A 169 -25.71 -3.55 9.14
N ILE A 170 -26.53 -2.53 8.92
CA ILE A 170 -26.46 -1.22 9.57
C ILE A 170 -27.80 -0.97 10.27
N GLY A 171 -27.83 -1.15 11.59
CA GLY A 171 -29.11 -1.28 12.30
C GLY A 171 -29.89 -2.48 11.78
N ASP A 172 -31.14 -2.26 11.36
CA ASP A 172 -32.00 -3.31 10.79
C ASP A 172 -31.86 -3.46 9.26
N THR A 173 -31.19 -2.50 8.60
CA THR A 173 -31.05 -2.48 7.14
C THR A 173 -29.85 -3.31 6.68
N LEU A 174 -30.02 -4.12 5.64
CA LEU A 174 -28.93 -4.74 4.88
C LEU A 174 -28.51 -3.81 3.73
N ALA A 175 -27.33 -3.20 3.81
CA ALA A 175 -26.73 -2.45 2.71
C ALA A 175 -25.78 -3.35 1.91
N VAL A 176 -25.90 -3.31 0.58
CA VAL A 176 -25.12 -4.13 -0.34
C VAL A 176 -24.65 -3.27 -1.50
N ASN A 177 -23.34 -3.07 -1.59
CA ASN A 177 -22.73 -2.63 -2.82
C ASN A 177 -22.45 -3.84 -3.70
N VAL A 178 -23.10 -3.92 -4.85
CA VAL A 178 -23.07 -5.11 -5.71
C VAL A 178 -21.77 -5.21 -6.52
N GLY A 179 -20.90 -4.21 -6.44
CA GLY A 179 -19.75 -4.07 -7.34
C GLY A 179 -20.18 -3.63 -8.74
N VAL A 180 -19.33 -3.89 -9.73
CA VAL A 180 -19.59 -3.58 -11.15
C VAL A 180 -19.16 -4.73 -12.06
N LEU A 181 -19.79 -4.82 -13.24
CA LEU A 181 -19.48 -5.81 -14.28
C LEU A 181 -18.39 -5.38 -15.25
N GLY A 182 -18.20 -4.07 -15.43
CA GLY A 182 -17.32 -3.52 -16.46
C GLY A 182 -15.86 -3.37 -16.06
N LYS A 183 -15.55 -3.47 -14.76
CA LYS A 183 -14.23 -3.19 -14.19
C LYS A 183 -13.92 -4.13 -13.00
N PRO A 184 -12.73 -4.76 -12.93
CA PRO A 184 -12.33 -5.59 -11.78
C PRO A 184 -12.27 -4.83 -10.45
N ALA A 185 -12.20 -5.53 -9.32
CA ALA A 185 -12.31 -4.94 -7.96
C ALA A 185 -10.98 -4.41 -7.36
N ASN A 186 -9.97 -4.11 -8.19
CA ASN A 186 -8.67 -3.59 -7.73
C ASN A 186 -7.92 -4.52 -6.75
N ASP A 187 -8.03 -5.83 -6.92
CA ASP A 187 -7.43 -6.85 -6.04
C ASP A 187 -6.46 -7.78 -6.79
N GLY A 188 -6.18 -7.49 -8.06
CA GLY A 188 -5.32 -8.29 -8.92
C GLY A 188 -6.00 -9.53 -9.52
N THR A 189 -7.27 -9.75 -9.23
CA THR A 189 -8.11 -10.72 -9.93
C THR A 189 -8.80 -10.07 -11.12
N ARG A 190 -9.11 -10.87 -12.15
CA ARG A 190 -9.79 -10.38 -13.37
C ARG A 190 -11.29 -10.52 -13.29
N ASN A 191 -11.80 -11.09 -12.21
CA ASN A 191 -13.22 -11.24 -11.96
C ASN A 191 -13.89 -9.88 -11.77
N VAL A 192 -15.17 -9.85 -12.11
CA VAL A 192 -16.07 -8.72 -11.84
C VAL A 192 -17.17 -9.20 -10.90
N TRP A 193 -18.01 -8.29 -10.40
CA TRP A 193 -18.88 -8.62 -9.28
C TRP A 193 -20.34 -8.24 -9.51
N TYR A 194 -21.22 -9.03 -8.93
CA TYR A 194 -22.65 -8.74 -8.79
C TYR A 194 -23.18 -9.36 -7.49
N ALA A 195 -24.43 -9.09 -7.13
CA ALA A 195 -25.06 -9.69 -5.95
C ALA A 195 -26.24 -10.60 -6.30
N VAL A 196 -26.37 -11.71 -5.60
CA VAL A 196 -27.61 -12.50 -5.52
C VAL A 196 -28.28 -12.22 -4.19
N LEU A 197 -29.57 -11.90 -4.23
CA LEU A 197 -30.37 -11.68 -3.03
C LEU A 197 -31.46 -12.75 -2.93
N ASP A 198 -31.43 -13.47 -1.81
CA ASP A 198 -32.49 -14.38 -1.38
C ASP A 198 -33.42 -13.63 -0.43
N VAL A 199 -34.68 -13.48 -0.83
CA VAL A 199 -35.72 -12.80 -0.04
C VAL A 199 -36.84 -13.78 0.27
N GLN A 200 -37.15 -13.95 1.55
CA GLN A 200 -38.17 -14.87 2.02
C GLN A 200 -38.73 -14.43 3.38
N ASP A 201 -40.05 -14.42 3.52
CA ASP A 201 -40.76 -14.22 4.80
C ASP A 201 -40.27 -12.99 5.59
N GLY A 202 -40.13 -11.85 4.92
CA GLY A 202 -39.66 -10.59 5.52
C GLY A 202 -38.16 -10.57 5.87
N ASN A 203 -37.40 -11.58 5.45
CA ASN A 203 -35.96 -11.65 5.62
C ASN A 203 -35.23 -11.60 4.28
N ALA A 204 -34.06 -10.97 4.27
CA ALA A 204 -33.19 -10.91 3.11
C ALA A 204 -31.74 -11.27 3.46
N ARG A 205 -31.10 -12.02 2.56
CA ARG A 205 -29.67 -12.35 2.60
C ARG A 205 -29.07 -12.10 1.23
N ALA A 206 -27.92 -11.44 1.21
CA ALA A 206 -27.15 -11.22 -0.01
C ALA A 206 -25.87 -12.07 -0.04
N GLU A 207 -25.51 -12.49 -1.24
CA GLU A 207 -24.24 -13.12 -1.59
C GLU A 207 -23.58 -12.28 -2.71
N LEU A 208 -22.33 -11.89 -2.49
CA LEU A 208 -21.51 -11.21 -3.51
C LEU A 208 -20.82 -12.29 -4.35
N ILE A 209 -21.06 -12.25 -5.66
CA ILE A 209 -20.59 -13.25 -6.60
C ILE A 209 -19.44 -12.69 -7.42
N ALA A 210 -18.27 -13.31 -7.30
CA ALA A 210 -17.19 -13.13 -8.26
C ALA A 210 -17.56 -13.86 -9.56
N LEU A 211 -17.70 -13.10 -10.64
CA LEU A 211 -18.11 -13.57 -11.95
C LEU A 211 -16.87 -13.73 -12.84
N ASP A 212 -16.67 -14.94 -13.37
CA ASP A 212 -15.79 -15.19 -14.49
C ASP A 212 -16.45 -14.75 -15.80
N TYR A 213 -15.69 -14.10 -16.67
CA TYR A 213 -16.13 -13.68 -18.00
C TYR A 213 -14.93 -13.66 -18.97
N ASP A 214 -15.20 -13.43 -20.24
CA ASP A 214 -14.17 -13.31 -21.28
C ASP A 214 -13.50 -11.92 -21.23
N TRP A 215 -12.63 -11.73 -20.23
CA TRP A 215 -11.86 -10.50 -20.05
C TRP A 215 -10.85 -10.27 -21.18
N GLN A 216 -10.40 -11.34 -21.85
CA GLN A 216 -9.55 -11.22 -23.04
C GLN A 216 -10.29 -10.55 -24.18
N ALA A 217 -11.54 -10.95 -24.44
CA ALA A 217 -12.35 -10.33 -25.47
C ALA A 217 -12.67 -8.86 -25.14
N GLN A 218 -12.95 -8.54 -23.87
CA GLN A 218 -13.11 -7.14 -23.45
C GLN A 218 -11.85 -6.32 -23.70
N ALA A 219 -10.68 -6.79 -23.23
CA ALA A 219 -9.41 -6.10 -23.42
C ALA A 219 -9.04 -5.93 -24.90
N ALA A 220 -9.31 -6.95 -25.72
CA ALA A 220 -9.08 -6.91 -27.16
C ALA A 220 -9.98 -5.88 -27.85
N SER A 221 -11.27 -5.81 -27.49
CA SER A 221 -12.21 -4.81 -27.99
C SER A 221 -11.77 -3.39 -27.61
N MET A 222 -11.40 -3.16 -26.34
CA MET A 222 -10.90 -1.86 -25.89
C MET A 222 -9.63 -1.42 -26.64
N THR A 223 -8.74 -2.37 -26.93
CA THR A 223 -7.53 -2.11 -27.73
C THR A 223 -7.88 -1.77 -29.19
N ALA A 224 -8.80 -2.52 -29.80
CA ALA A 224 -9.27 -2.29 -31.17
C ALA A 224 -9.98 -0.93 -31.34
N ALA A 225 -10.68 -0.50 -30.29
CA ALA A 225 -11.28 0.82 -30.17
C ALA A 225 -10.27 1.97 -29.99
N GLY A 226 -9.00 1.67 -29.74
CA GLY A 226 -7.97 2.67 -29.48
C GLY A 226 -8.10 3.35 -28.12
N LEU A 227 -8.75 2.71 -27.14
CA LEU A 227 -8.79 3.24 -25.77
C LEU A 227 -7.38 3.27 -25.17
N PRO A 228 -7.08 4.26 -24.29
CA PRO A 228 -5.76 4.37 -23.69
C PRO A 228 -5.33 3.09 -22.95
N HIS A 229 -4.05 2.72 -23.11
CA HIS A 229 -3.46 1.52 -22.49
C HIS A 229 -3.79 1.33 -21.00
N PRO A 230 -3.81 2.38 -20.14
CA PRO A 230 -4.21 2.21 -18.74
C PRO A 230 -5.57 1.52 -18.55
N PHE A 231 -6.60 1.87 -19.32
CA PHE A 231 -7.91 1.20 -19.23
C PHE A 231 -7.82 -0.30 -19.55
N VAL A 232 -7.07 -0.65 -20.59
CA VAL A 232 -6.84 -2.03 -21.02
C VAL A 232 -6.06 -2.83 -19.96
N GLU A 233 -5.01 -2.24 -19.39
CA GLU A 233 -4.20 -2.90 -18.37
C GLU A 233 -5.02 -3.20 -17.11
N THR A 234 -5.98 -2.34 -16.76
CA THR A 234 -6.89 -2.61 -15.63
C THR A 234 -7.65 -3.92 -15.83
N ILE A 235 -8.16 -4.19 -17.04
CA ILE A 235 -8.84 -5.45 -17.36
C ILE A 235 -7.87 -6.63 -17.37
N GLN A 236 -6.66 -6.46 -17.91
CA GLN A 236 -5.69 -7.56 -18.03
C GLN A 236 -5.07 -7.98 -16.69
N THR A 237 -4.92 -7.03 -15.76
CA THR A 237 -4.18 -7.25 -14.52
C THR A 237 -5.06 -7.34 -13.29
N GLY A 238 -6.28 -6.79 -13.33
CA GLY A 238 -7.14 -6.67 -12.15
C GLY A 238 -6.78 -5.50 -11.23
N TRP A 239 -5.75 -4.71 -11.55
CA TRP A 239 -5.31 -3.55 -10.78
C TRP A 239 -5.75 -2.27 -11.46
N TRP A 240 -6.31 -1.33 -10.70
CA TRP A 240 -6.71 -0.04 -11.26
C TRP A 240 -5.49 0.81 -11.57
N THR A 241 -5.44 1.32 -12.79
CA THR A 241 -4.36 2.18 -13.31
C THR A 241 -4.82 3.61 -13.56
N THR A 242 -6.11 3.88 -13.38
CA THR A 242 -6.75 5.19 -13.54
C THR A 242 -7.76 5.41 -12.41
N CYS A 243 -8.10 6.68 -12.14
CA CYS A 243 -9.13 7.05 -11.18
C CYS A 243 -8.84 6.54 -9.76
N LEU A 244 -7.58 6.63 -9.31
CA LEU A 244 -7.14 6.13 -8.00
C LEU A 244 -7.29 7.16 -6.87
N GLU A 245 -7.34 8.46 -7.16
CA GLU A 245 -7.41 9.48 -6.10
C GLU A 245 -8.78 9.55 -5.43
N ILE A 246 -9.80 8.96 -6.06
CA ILE A 246 -11.13 8.83 -5.45
C ILE A 246 -11.18 7.75 -4.36
N LEU A 247 -10.26 6.79 -4.37
CA LEU A 247 -10.23 5.71 -3.39
C LEU A 247 -9.84 6.28 -2.02
N PRO A 248 -10.63 6.02 -0.96
CA PRO A 248 -10.20 6.30 0.39
C PRO A 248 -8.93 5.51 0.74
N PRO A 249 -8.17 5.92 1.77
CA PRO A 249 -6.92 5.29 2.15
C PRO A 249 -6.98 3.76 2.29
N ARG A 250 -8.08 3.23 2.84
CA ARG A 250 -8.24 1.79 3.08
C ARG A 250 -8.46 1.01 1.78
N GLU A 251 -9.34 1.44 0.90
CA GLU A 251 -9.54 0.80 -0.40
C GLU A 251 -8.31 0.99 -1.29
N ARG A 252 -7.65 2.15 -1.22
CA ARG A 252 -6.43 2.44 -1.98
C ARG A 252 -5.28 1.53 -1.56
N SER A 253 -5.14 1.19 -0.27
CA SER A 253 -4.04 0.37 0.25
C SER A 253 -4.10 -1.11 -0.13
N ILE A 254 -5.27 -1.59 -0.55
CA ILE A 254 -5.46 -2.95 -1.09
C ILE A 254 -4.88 -3.07 -2.49
N GLY A 255 -4.89 -1.96 -3.24
CA GLY A 255 -4.41 -1.85 -4.61
C GLY A 255 -2.91 -2.12 -4.77
N ARG A 256 -2.47 -2.23 -6.03
CA ARG A 256 -1.05 -2.29 -6.39
C ARG A 256 -0.48 -0.91 -6.74
N TYR A 257 -1.23 -0.16 -7.52
CA TYR A 257 -0.84 1.19 -7.94
C TYR A 257 -1.48 2.20 -7.00
N HIS A 258 -0.70 3.22 -6.65
CA HIS A 258 -1.04 4.14 -5.58
C HIS A 258 -0.78 5.57 -6.00
N LEU A 259 0.45 5.94 -6.37
CA LEU A 259 0.84 7.33 -6.60
C LEU A 259 0.77 7.69 -8.08
N TYR A 260 0.25 8.88 -8.38
CA TYR A 260 0.45 9.48 -9.70
C TYR A 260 1.93 9.83 -9.92
N ARG A 261 2.49 9.49 -11.09
CA ARG A 261 3.87 9.83 -11.47
C ARG A 261 4.12 11.33 -11.40
N SER A 262 3.12 12.15 -11.77
CA SER A 262 3.18 13.61 -11.68
C SER A 262 3.24 14.15 -10.25
N SER A 263 2.88 13.33 -9.26
CA SER A 263 2.94 13.68 -7.84
C SER A 263 4.32 13.42 -7.25
N LEU A 264 5.21 12.73 -7.97
CA LEU A 264 6.61 12.62 -7.57
C LEU A 264 7.33 13.96 -7.82
N PRO A 265 8.13 14.46 -6.87
CA PRO A 265 8.95 15.65 -7.07
C PRO A 265 9.81 15.55 -8.33
N GLY A 266 9.85 16.62 -9.14
CA GLY A 266 10.71 16.68 -10.33
C GLY A 266 12.21 16.62 -9.95
N GLY A 267 13.02 15.93 -10.77
CA GLY A 267 14.47 15.84 -10.57
C GLY A 267 14.98 14.56 -9.90
N PHE A 268 14.13 13.56 -9.66
CA PHE A 268 14.61 12.24 -9.25
C PHE A 268 15.06 11.42 -10.47
N THR A 269 16.38 11.29 -10.62
CA THR A 269 17.01 10.21 -11.38
C THR A 269 17.43 9.18 -10.32
N PRO A 270 17.16 7.86 -10.48
CA PRO A 270 17.80 6.86 -9.64
C PRO A 270 19.30 7.17 -9.61
N ALA A 271 19.88 7.27 -8.42
CA ALA A 271 21.27 7.68 -8.30
C ALA A 271 22.17 6.69 -9.07
N ASP A 272 23.00 7.20 -9.98
CA ASP A 272 23.90 6.40 -10.82
C ASP A 272 25.06 5.77 -10.02
N ASP A 273 25.11 5.97 -8.71
CA ASP A 273 26.14 5.50 -7.79
C ASP A 273 25.67 4.32 -6.93
N GLY A 274 25.70 3.12 -7.51
CA GLY A 274 25.79 1.86 -6.75
C GLY A 274 24.48 1.21 -6.29
N TRP A 275 23.32 1.83 -6.57
CA TRP A 275 21.99 1.23 -6.38
C TRP A 275 21.44 0.58 -7.67
N GLY A 276 22.17 0.72 -8.79
CA GLY A 276 21.78 0.30 -10.13
C GLY A 276 22.27 -1.09 -10.54
N SER A 277 21.70 -2.14 -9.94
CA SER A 277 21.53 -3.43 -10.63
C SER A 277 20.29 -4.19 -10.19
N THR A 278 19.48 -3.61 -9.30
CA THR A 278 18.07 -3.97 -9.21
C THR A 278 17.42 -3.47 -10.50
N PRO A 279 16.59 -4.26 -11.19
CA PRO A 279 15.83 -3.71 -12.31
C PRO A 279 15.19 -2.42 -11.82
N ALA A 280 15.39 -1.33 -12.55
CA ALA A 280 14.50 -0.19 -12.46
C ALA A 280 13.09 -0.77 -12.29
N ILE A 281 12.27 -0.22 -11.39
CA ILE A 281 10.81 -0.33 -11.52
C ILE A 281 10.59 -0.25 -13.01
N ALA A 282 10.13 -1.36 -13.62
CA ALA A 282 10.13 -1.49 -15.07
C ALA A 282 9.59 -0.19 -15.61
N ALA A 283 10.22 0.34 -16.65
CA ALA A 283 9.79 1.59 -17.24
C ALA A 283 8.39 1.38 -17.83
N ASP A 284 7.37 1.36 -16.97
CA ASP A 284 5.94 1.32 -17.27
C ASP A 284 5.57 2.73 -17.74
N GLY A 285 6.35 3.28 -18.66
CA GLY A 285 6.38 4.70 -19.05
C GLY A 285 5.05 5.20 -19.61
N GLU A 286 4.12 4.28 -19.86
CA GLU A 286 2.75 4.55 -20.32
C GLU A 286 1.74 4.66 -19.17
N LEU A 287 2.02 4.11 -17.98
CA LEU A 287 1.10 4.18 -16.84
C LEU A 287 1.23 5.51 -16.09
N PRO A 288 0.11 6.21 -15.83
CA PRO A 288 0.12 7.49 -15.12
C PRO A 288 0.41 7.32 -13.62
N VAL A 289 0.30 6.10 -13.10
CA VAL A 289 0.40 5.75 -11.68
C VAL A 289 1.46 4.67 -11.45
N ILE A 290 2.02 4.64 -10.24
CA ILE A 290 3.03 3.68 -9.78
C ILE A 290 2.70 3.16 -8.38
N SER A 291 3.33 2.07 -7.95
CA SER A 291 3.24 1.60 -6.57
C SER A 291 3.90 2.57 -5.59
N LEU A 292 3.28 2.76 -4.41
CA LEU A 292 3.92 3.49 -3.30
C LEU A 292 5.15 2.71 -2.81
N PHE A 293 4.99 1.41 -2.58
CA PHE A 293 6.10 0.51 -2.25
C PHE A 293 7.11 0.44 -3.40
N GLY A 294 8.39 0.63 -3.08
CA GLY A 294 9.48 0.75 -4.04
C GLY A 294 9.73 2.18 -4.50
N SER A 295 8.84 3.14 -4.20
CA SER A 295 9.07 4.57 -4.46
C SER A 295 9.95 5.20 -3.36
N PRO A 296 10.45 6.42 -3.55
CA PRO A 296 11.14 7.17 -2.49
C PRO A 296 10.29 7.38 -1.22
N PHE A 297 8.97 7.31 -1.33
CA PHE A 297 8.03 7.50 -0.24
C PHE A 297 7.66 6.22 0.51
N PHE A 298 8.09 5.05 0.01
CA PHE A 298 8.09 3.79 0.76
C PHE A 298 9.14 2.84 0.15
N PRO A 299 10.41 3.00 0.50
CA PRO A 299 11.51 2.21 -0.07
C PRO A 299 11.34 0.71 0.16
N ALA A 300 11.79 -0.11 -0.80
CA ALA A 300 11.75 -1.58 -0.72
C ALA A 300 12.85 -2.16 0.21
N ARG A 301 13.03 -1.57 1.39
CA ARG A 301 14.01 -1.99 2.41
C ARG A 301 13.27 -2.54 3.62
N LEU A 302 13.70 -3.70 4.10
CA LEU A 302 13.14 -4.32 5.31
C LEU A 302 14.13 -4.23 6.45
N TRP A 303 13.69 -3.65 7.57
CA TRP A 303 14.46 -3.65 8.80
C TRP A 303 14.05 -4.84 9.67
N ILE A 304 15.03 -5.53 10.23
CA ILE A 304 14.78 -6.68 11.12
C ILE A 304 15.57 -6.47 12.40
N TYR A 305 14.85 -6.30 13.51
CA TYR A 305 15.42 -6.33 14.85
C TYR A 305 15.68 -7.77 15.27
N THR A 306 16.94 -8.20 15.22
CA THR A 306 17.35 -9.53 15.67
C THR A 306 17.11 -9.72 17.18
N ASN A 307 17.34 -8.66 17.97
CA ASN A 307 17.14 -8.67 19.41
C ASN A 307 17.02 -7.28 20.06
N PHE A 308 16.52 -7.27 21.29
CA PHE A 308 16.37 -6.10 22.17
C PHE A 308 17.33 -6.09 23.35
N HIS A 309 18.55 -6.63 23.22
CA HIS A 309 19.58 -6.53 24.25
C HIS A 309 20.83 -5.82 23.73
N CYS A 310 21.41 -4.92 24.52
CA CYS A 310 22.61 -4.17 24.16
C CYS A 310 23.69 -4.27 25.24
N ASN A 311 24.96 -4.21 24.85
CA ASN A 311 26.08 -4.04 25.77
C ASN A 311 26.33 -2.57 26.17
N LEU A 312 25.57 -1.62 25.60
CA LEU A 312 25.62 -0.20 25.90
C LEU A 312 24.28 0.28 26.48
N ALA A 313 24.32 1.40 27.21
CA ALA A 313 23.14 2.10 27.73
C ALA A 313 23.23 3.58 27.33
N CYS A 314 23.18 3.84 26.02
CA CYS A 314 23.32 5.19 25.49
C CYS A 314 22.12 6.05 25.91
N ASP A 315 22.38 7.29 26.34
CA ASP A 315 21.36 8.23 26.79
C ASP A 315 20.43 8.69 25.66
N TYR A 316 20.89 8.70 24.40
CA TYR A 316 20.06 9.06 23.25
C TYR A 316 19.38 7.86 22.54
N CYS A 317 19.36 6.66 23.14
CA CYS A 317 18.90 5.48 22.41
C CYS A 317 17.41 5.55 22.04
N ALA A 318 17.12 5.70 20.73
CA ALA A 318 15.77 5.87 20.18
C ALA A 318 14.77 4.77 20.53
N VAL A 319 15.26 3.56 20.84
CA VAL A 319 14.41 2.40 21.19
C VAL A 319 14.57 1.96 22.66
N ALA A 320 15.23 2.76 23.51
CA ALA A 320 15.47 2.46 24.94
C ALA A 320 16.28 1.18 25.23
N SER A 321 17.46 1.09 24.59
CA SER A 321 18.37 -0.06 24.69
C SER A 321 19.26 -0.07 25.91
N SER A 322 19.32 -1.18 26.64
CA SER A 322 20.31 -1.34 27.70
C SER A 322 20.63 -2.82 28.00
N PRO A 323 21.70 -3.10 28.77
CA PRO A 323 21.95 -4.43 29.31
C PRO A 323 20.87 -4.90 30.31
N LYS A 324 20.03 -3.97 30.81
CA LYS A 324 18.95 -4.26 31.75
C LYS A 324 17.60 -4.48 31.06
N THR A 325 17.52 -4.22 29.75
CA THR A 325 16.28 -4.37 29.00
C THR A 325 15.89 -5.84 28.92
N ARG A 326 14.58 -6.13 29.00
CA ARG A 326 14.05 -7.49 28.87
C ARG A 326 14.53 -8.12 27.57
N ALA A 327 15.08 -9.33 27.67
CA ALA A 327 15.51 -10.09 26.51
C ALA A 327 14.31 -10.43 25.63
N ARG A 328 14.36 -9.98 24.37
CA ARG A 328 13.43 -10.30 23.29
C ARG A 328 14.30 -10.52 22.05
N SER A 329 14.15 -11.65 21.37
CA SER A 329 14.97 -12.00 20.21
C SER A 329 14.14 -12.82 19.23
N LEU A 330 14.47 -12.70 17.94
CA LEU A 330 13.95 -13.60 16.91
C LEU A 330 14.75 -14.90 16.93
N SER A 331 14.07 -16.05 16.85
CA SER A 331 14.76 -17.31 16.57
C SER A 331 15.29 -17.32 15.13
N LEU A 332 16.27 -18.18 14.84
CA LEU A 332 16.76 -18.36 13.47
C LEU A 332 15.63 -18.78 12.51
N GLU A 333 14.70 -19.61 12.95
CA GLU A 333 13.56 -20.05 12.14
C GLU A 333 12.61 -18.88 11.82
N GLN A 334 12.26 -18.07 12.82
CA GLN A 334 11.45 -16.87 12.63
C GLN A 334 12.15 -15.92 11.65
N PHE A 335 13.45 -15.70 11.83
CA PHE A 335 14.24 -14.86 10.92
C PHE A 335 14.19 -15.37 9.47
N ARG A 336 14.40 -16.68 9.25
CA ARG A 336 14.36 -17.28 7.91
C ARG A 336 13.02 -17.07 7.23
N SER A 337 11.93 -17.34 7.95
CA SER A 337 10.56 -17.12 7.47
C SER A 337 10.35 -15.66 7.03
N ARG A 338 10.84 -14.68 7.82
CA ARG A 338 10.75 -13.25 7.47
C ARG A 338 11.56 -12.88 6.25
N VAL A 339 12.74 -13.47 6.05
CA VAL A 339 13.55 -13.22 4.86
C VAL A 339 12.89 -13.81 3.61
N ASP A 340 12.33 -15.01 3.68
CA ASP A 340 11.63 -15.62 2.54
C ASP A 340 10.37 -14.81 2.18
N GLU A 341 9.65 -14.33 3.20
CA GLU A 341 8.52 -13.42 3.01
C GLU A 341 8.94 -12.08 2.40
N ALA A 342 10.07 -11.53 2.82
CA ALA A 342 10.62 -10.30 2.26
C ALA A 342 10.89 -10.43 0.76
N VAL A 343 11.50 -11.55 0.34
CA VAL A 343 11.74 -11.85 -1.07
C VAL A 343 10.42 -11.97 -1.84
N ALA A 344 9.44 -12.70 -1.29
CA ALA A 344 8.13 -12.89 -1.93
C ALA A 344 7.34 -11.58 -2.07
N GLU A 345 7.48 -10.65 -1.13
CA GLU A 345 6.80 -9.36 -1.12
C GLU A 345 7.57 -8.24 -1.84
N GLY A 346 8.70 -8.57 -2.48
CA GLY A 346 9.45 -7.67 -3.36
C GLY A 346 10.40 -6.71 -2.66
N PHE A 347 10.82 -6.99 -1.43
CA PHE A 347 11.90 -6.25 -0.78
C PHE A 347 13.23 -6.51 -1.49
N ALA A 348 14.05 -5.46 -1.62
CA ALA A 348 15.30 -5.48 -2.37
C ALA A 348 16.54 -5.51 -1.46
N GLU A 349 16.42 -5.14 -0.18
CA GLU A 349 17.53 -5.07 0.76
C GLU A 349 17.06 -5.33 2.20
N LEU A 350 17.94 -5.92 3.00
CA LEU A 350 17.72 -6.20 4.43
C LEU A 350 18.65 -5.36 5.31
N TYR A 351 18.09 -4.76 6.34
CA TYR A 351 18.83 -4.10 7.41
C TYR A 351 18.69 -4.91 8.68
N LEU A 352 19.71 -5.69 8.99
CA LEU A 352 19.80 -6.46 10.22
C LEU A 352 20.30 -5.54 11.31
N THR A 353 19.41 -5.23 12.21
CA THR A 353 19.68 -4.43 13.40
C THR A 353 19.16 -5.19 14.61
N GLY A 354 18.80 -4.47 15.64
CA GLY A 354 18.76 -4.92 16.99
C GLY A 354 19.71 -4.04 17.77
N ARG A 355 19.57 -4.04 19.08
CA ARG A 355 20.34 -3.10 19.89
C ARG A 355 21.85 -3.40 19.79
N GLU A 356 22.25 -4.66 19.94
CA GLU A 356 23.54 -5.14 19.47
C GLU A 356 23.42 -6.56 18.88
N PRO A 357 23.39 -6.72 17.55
CA PRO A 357 23.24 -8.03 16.91
C PRO A 357 24.35 -9.03 17.24
N MET A 358 25.59 -8.58 17.51
CA MET A 358 26.72 -9.46 17.85
C MET A 358 26.56 -10.19 19.20
N LEU A 359 25.51 -9.87 19.96
CA LEU A 359 25.09 -10.63 21.15
C LEU A 359 24.19 -11.83 20.81
N HIS A 360 23.58 -11.85 19.62
CA HIS A 360 22.71 -12.93 19.21
C HIS A 360 23.53 -14.21 18.90
N PRO A 361 23.19 -15.37 19.49
CA PRO A 361 23.97 -16.60 19.30
C PRO A 361 23.93 -17.08 17.84
N ASP A 362 22.78 -16.97 17.18
CA ASP A 362 22.58 -17.44 15.80
C ASP A 362 22.88 -16.39 14.72
N LEU A 363 23.49 -15.26 15.07
CA LEU A 363 23.79 -14.19 14.10
C LEU A 363 24.51 -14.72 12.84
N PRO A 364 25.52 -15.63 12.92
CA PRO A 364 26.17 -16.15 11.72
C PRO A 364 25.21 -16.88 10.78
N GLY A 365 24.29 -17.67 11.34
CA GLY A 365 23.27 -18.37 10.58
C GLY A 365 22.24 -17.42 9.96
N MET A 366 21.88 -16.35 10.67
CA MET A 366 21.00 -15.29 10.14
C MET A 366 21.65 -14.56 8.98
N LEU A 367 22.90 -14.10 9.15
CA LEU A 367 23.64 -13.38 8.11
C LEU A 367 23.85 -14.24 6.87
N SER A 368 24.30 -15.49 7.05
CA SER A 368 24.47 -16.42 5.92
C SER A 368 23.17 -16.60 5.15
N TYR A 369 22.05 -16.78 5.84
CA TYR A 369 20.75 -16.95 5.19
C TYR A 369 20.28 -15.70 4.44
N ALA A 370 20.53 -14.53 5.02
CA ALA A 370 20.14 -13.24 4.48
C ALA A 370 20.90 -12.92 3.20
N VAL A 371 22.25 -13.00 3.22
CA VAL A 371 23.11 -12.64 2.09
C VAL A 371 22.94 -13.56 0.88
N ASP A 372 22.55 -14.82 1.10
CA ASP A 372 22.20 -15.76 0.03
C ASP A 372 21.01 -15.27 -0.80
N ARG A 373 20.11 -14.48 -0.19
CA ARG A 373 18.85 -14.02 -0.79
C ARG A 373 18.90 -12.56 -1.21
N LEU A 374 19.30 -11.66 -0.32
CA LEU A 374 19.25 -10.21 -0.52
C LEU A 374 20.54 -9.52 -0.06
N PRO A 375 20.93 -8.39 -0.69
CA PRO A 375 21.85 -7.43 -0.09
C PRO A 375 21.47 -7.16 1.37
N THR A 376 22.47 -7.22 2.25
CA THR A 376 22.27 -7.18 3.70
C THR A 376 23.24 -6.20 4.35
N VAL A 377 22.70 -5.28 5.13
CA VAL A 377 23.45 -4.37 5.98
C VAL A 377 23.31 -4.82 7.43
N LEU A 378 24.43 -5.10 8.10
CA LEU A 378 24.47 -5.37 9.53
C LEU A 378 24.79 -4.09 10.30
N LEU A 379 23.86 -3.63 11.13
CA LEU A 379 24.11 -2.54 12.06
C LEU A 379 24.67 -3.06 13.39
N THR A 380 25.85 -2.62 13.77
CA THR A 380 26.49 -3.00 15.04
C THR A 380 27.27 -1.82 15.62
N ASN A 381 27.43 -1.76 16.94
CA ASN A 381 28.37 -0.82 17.55
C ASN A 381 29.85 -1.17 17.26
N ALA A 382 30.12 -2.29 16.57
CA ALA A 382 31.44 -2.79 16.18
C ALA A 382 32.39 -3.16 17.35
N MET A 383 32.06 -2.82 18.60
CA MET A 383 32.90 -3.08 19.78
C MET A 383 33.15 -4.56 20.06
N LEU A 384 32.29 -5.41 19.51
CA LEU A 384 32.35 -6.86 19.62
C LEU A 384 33.00 -7.52 18.40
N LEU A 385 33.39 -6.75 17.38
CA LEU A 385 34.21 -7.21 16.26
C LEU A 385 35.69 -7.22 16.65
N ARG A 386 36.02 -7.82 17.80
CA ARG A 386 37.38 -7.98 18.31
C ARG A 386 37.52 -9.25 19.14
N GLY A 387 38.76 -9.67 19.38
CA GLY A 387 39.03 -10.94 20.07
C GLY A 387 38.61 -12.14 19.22
N GLY A 388 37.96 -13.15 19.80
CA GLY A 388 37.49 -14.36 19.09
C GLY A 388 36.10 -14.24 18.46
N ARG A 389 35.40 -13.10 18.60
CA ARG A 389 34.07 -12.90 18.00
C ARG A 389 34.08 -12.63 16.49
N PRO A 390 35.10 -11.99 15.88
CA PRO A 390 35.27 -11.93 14.43
C PRO A 390 35.28 -13.29 13.75
N ASP A 391 35.69 -14.36 14.46
CA ASP A 391 35.65 -15.74 13.94
C ASP A 391 34.23 -16.14 13.52
N ARG A 392 33.20 -15.54 14.13
CA ARG A 392 31.80 -15.73 13.78
C ARG A 392 31.41 -15.15 12.42
N LEU A 393 32.17 -14.17 11.92
CA LEU A 393 31.96 -13.54 10.61
C LEU A 393 32.97 -13.98 9.56
N ARG A 394 33.99 -14.77 9.92
CA ARG A 394 35.04 -15.19 8.96
C ARG A 394 34.51 -15.94 7.75
N SER A 395 33.44 -16.72 7.90
CA SER A 395 32.80 -17.42 6.77
C SER A 395 32.15 -16.47 5.77
N LEU A 396 31.95 -15.20 6.14
CA LEU A 396 31.36 -14.14 5.33
C LEU A 396 32.40 -13.10 4.91
N ALA A 397 33.69 -13.34 5.17
CA ALA A 397 34.76 -12.43 4.78
C ALA A 397 34.75 -12.21 3.25
N GLY A 398 34.86 -10.94 2.83
CA GLY A 398 34.83 -10.54 1.42
C GLY A 398 33.48 -10.73 0.73
N HIS A 399 32.40 -11.02 1.46
CA HIS A 399 31.11 -11.27 0.84
C HIS A 399 30.53 -9.97 0.24
N PRO A 400 30.27 -9.91 -1.08
CA PRO A 400 29.94 -8.66 -1.76
C PRO A 400 28.57 -8.08 -1.39
N LYS A 401 27.68 -8.92 -0.84
CA LYS A 401 26.33 -8.53 -0.41
C LYS A 401 26.23 -8.17 1.08
N LEU A 402 27.33 -8.23 1.84
CA LEU A 402 27.32 -7.92 3.27
C LEU A 402 28.04 -6.59 3.53
N VAL A 403 27.33 -5.62 4.08
CA VAL A 403 27.89 -4.33 4.51
C VAL A 403 27.82 -4.24 6.02
N ILE A 404 28.87 -3.73 6.65
CA ILE A 404 28.88 -3.41 8.08
C ILE A 404 28.58 -1.92 8.22
N GLN A 405 27.46 -1.58 8.85
CA GLN A 405 27.17 -0.21 9.24
C GLN A 405 27.42 -0.05 10.74
N THR A 406 28.29 0.87 11.12
CA THR A 406 28.57 1.19 12.52
C THR A 406 28.37 2.66 12.83
N SER A 407 28.70 3.08 14.05
CA SER A 407 28.49 4.45 14.47
C SER A 407 29.67 4.99 15.27
N LEU A 408 30.13 6.18 14.86
CA LEU A 408 31.28 6.88 15.43
C LEU A 408 30.91 8.35 15.68
N ASP A 409 30.50 8.65 16.92
CA ASP A 409 29.96 9.97 17.28
C ASP A 409 31.02 11.03 17.67
N GLY A 410 32.28 10.84 17.26
CA GLY A 410 33.35 11.77 17.60
C GLY A 410 34.71 11.27 17.12
N ALA A 411 35.61 12.20 16.81
CA ALA A 411 36.94 11.88 16.30
C ALA A 411 37.87 11.36 17.40
N ARG A 412 37.44 11.46 18.67
CA ARG A 412 38.25 11.15 19.85
C ARG A 412 37.39 10.59 20.99
N PRO A 413 38.00 9.87 21.96
CA PRO A 413 37.26 9.27 23.07
C PRO A 413 36.44 10.26 23.90
N ALA A 414 36.94 11.48 24.09
CA ALA A 414 36.31 12.48 24.96
C ALA A 414 34.92 12.93 24.48
N THR A 415 34.61 12.81 23.18
CA THR A 415 33.31 13.15 22.60
C THR A 415 32.45 11.91 22.39
N HIS A 416 33.03 10.85 21.84
CA HIS A 416 32.29 9.60 21.57
C HIS A 416 31.87 8.85 22.85
N ASP A 417 32.76 8.75 23.85
CA ASP A 417 32.50 7.94 25.04
C ASP A 417 31.44 8.55 25.98
N VAL A 418 31.15 9.85 25.84
CA VAL A 418 30.22 10.59 26.73
C VAL A 418 28.86 9.92 26.76
N HIS A 419 28.33 9.59 25.58
CA HIS A 419 27.02 8.99 25.44
C HIS A 419 27.07 7.46 25.41
N ARG A 420 28.14 6.88 24.85
CA ARG A 420 28.25 5.42 24.61
C ARG A 420 28.98 4.66 25.73
N GLY A 421 29.56 5.38 26.69
CA GLY A 421 30.30 4.82 27.81
C GLY A 421 31.80 4.68 27.54
N ARG A 422 32.57 4.67 28.64
CA ARG A 422 34.04 4.72 28.62
C ARG A 422 34.68 3.63 27.76
N GLY A 423 35.68 4.03 26.97
CA GLY A 423 36.45 3.21 26.07
C GLY A 423 35.64 2.65 24.89
N SER A 424 34.47 3.21 24.57
CA SER A 424 33.69 2.75 23.41
C SER A 424 34.37 3.15 22.12
N TRP A 425 34.94 4.36 22.05
CA TRP A 425 35.63 4.87 20.85
C TRP A 425 36.71 3.92 20.34
N GLN A 426 37.66 3.54 21.21
CA GLN A 426 38.75 2.64 20.80
C GLN A 426 38.22 1.29 20.34
N ARG A 427 37.18 0.77 21.01
CA ARG A 427 36.58 -0.53 20.66
C ARG A 427 35.86 -0.49 19.33
N THR A 428 35.20 0.62 19.01
CA THR A 428 34.57 0.86 17.72
C THR A 428 35.62 0.95 16.62
N MET A 429 36.71 1.70 16.83
CA MET A 429 37.82 1.83 15.89
C MET A 429 38.50 0.47 15.59
N ASP A 430 38.78 -0.32 16.63
CA ASP A 430 39.31 -1.68 16.49
C ASP A 430 38.36 -2.58 15.66
N GLY A 431 37.05 -2.41 15.88
CA GLY A 431 36.01 -3.13 15.16
C GLY A 431 35.89 -2.73 13.69
N ILE A 432 36.01 -1.44 13.38
CA ILE A 432 36.07 -0.92 12.00
C ILE A 432 37.28 -1.52 11.28
N ALA A 433 38.46 -1.44 11.89
CA ALA A 433 39.68 -2.02 11.33
C ALA A 433 39.52 -3.52 11.06
N THR A 434 38.87 -4.24 11.98
CA THR A 434 38.59 -5.68 11.81
C THR A 434 37.63 -5.96 10.66
N ALA A 435 36.55 -5.19 10.50
CA ALA A 435 35.62 -5.33 9.38
C ALA A 435 36.32 -5.09 8.02
N LEU A 436 37.17 -4.06 7.94
CA LEU A 436 37.98 -3.77 6.76
C LEU A 436 38.99 -4.89 6.46
N GLN A 437 39.65 -5.46 7.48
CA GLN A 437 40.55 -6.61 7.32
C GLN A 437 39.83 -7.86 6.82
N LEU A 438 38.55 -8.03 7.17
CA LEU A 438 37.70 -9.09 6.63
C LEU A 438 37.24 -8.81 5.18
N GLY A 439 37.63 -7.68 4.58
CA GLY A 439 37.22 -7.30 3.23
C GLY A 439 35.74 -6.93 3.12
N LEU A 440 35.10 -6.56 4.23
CA LEU A 440 33.70 -6.14 4.25
C LEU A 440 33.60 -4.62 4.06
N PRO A 441 32.72 -4.13 3.17
CA PRO A 441 32.41 -2.70 3.09
C PRO A 441 31.93 -2.17 4.44
N VAL A 442 32.44 -1.00 4.84
CA VAL A 442 32.06 -0.32 6.07
C VAL A 442 31.36 0.99 5.75
N ARG A 443 30.21 1.23 6.39
CA ARG A 443 29.52 2.52 6.46
C ARG A 443 29.50 3.01 7.90
N VAL A 444 29.58 4.31 8.12
CA VAL A 444 29.63 4.90 9.46
C VAL A 444 28.60 6.01 9.59
N ALA A 445 27.77 5.91 10.62
CA ALA A 445 26.81 6.94 11.01
C ALA A 445 27.32 7.74 12.22
N LEU A 446 27.19 9.06 12.19
CA LEU A 446 27.38 9.92 13.36
C LEU A 446 26.00 10.42 13.83
N THR A 447 25.66 10.16 15.08
CA THR A 447 24.53 10.85 15.73
C THR A 447 25.00 12.22 16.17
N GLU A 448 24.47 13.27 15.54
CA GLU A 448 24.83 14.65 15.80
C GLU A 448 24.25 15.10 17.15
N THR A 449 25.14 15.65 17.97
CA THR A 449 24.83 16.28 19.25
C THR A 449 25.53 17.63 19.32
N PRO A 450 25.05 18.58 20.15
CA PRO A 450 25.73 19.87 20.34
C PRO A 450 27.22 19.76 20.70
N GLN A 451 27.62 18.64 21.30
CA GLN A 451 28.98 18.37 21.76
C GLN A 451 29.91 17.86 20.64
N ASN A 452 29.37 17.26 19.57
CA ASN A 452 30.17 16.65 18.51
C ASN A 452 30.00 17.29 17.12
N THR A 453 29.04 18.21 16.92
CA THR A 453 28.81 18.90 15.63
C THR A 453 30.10 19.48 15.05
N ALA A 454 30.96 20.08 15.88
CA ALA A 454 32.22 20.66 15.44
C ALA A 454 33.26 19.62 14.95
N GLU A 455 33.11 18.34 15.35
CA GLU A 455 34.02 17.24 15.00
C GLU A 455 33.58 16.47 13.75
N ILE A 456 32.46 16.81 13.11
CA ILE A 456 31.94 16.07 11.93
C ILE A 456 33.00 15.96 10.82
N GLY A 457 33.71 17.06 10.53
CA GLY A 457 34.79 17.07 9.55
C GLY A 457 35.97 16.20 9.96
N GLU A 458 36.38 16.28 11.23
CA GLU A 458 37.47 15.46 11.77
C GLU A 458 37.14 13.95 11.74
N VAL A 459 35.87 13.60 11.96
CA VAL A 459 35.40 12.21 11.81
C VAL A 459 35.47 11.78 10.36
N ALA A 460 35.05 12.62 9.41
CA ALA A 460 35.14 12.32 7.99
C ALA A 460 36.59 12.08 7.53
N ASP A 461 37.52 12.92 7.98
CA ASP A 461 38.96 12.77 7.68
C ASP A 461 39.52 11.47 8.28
N LEU A 462 39.18 11.17 9.54
CA LEU A 462 39.59 9.93 10.21
C LEU A 462 39.08 8.68 9.48
N LEU A 463 37.86 8.72 8.97
CA LEU A 463 37.26 7.64 8.20
C LEU A 463 37.92 7.50 6.81
N ALA A 464 38.22 8.62 6.15
CA ALA A 464 38.92 8.63 4.88
C ALA A 464 40.33 8.01 5.00
N ASP A 465 41.06 8.32 6.08
CA ASP A 465 42.38 7.73 6.38
C ASP A 465 42.31 6.20 6.58
N LEU A 466 41.17 5.68 7.04
CA LEU A 466 40.91 4.25 7.16
C LEU A 466 40.44 3.60 5.85
N GLY A 467 40.25 4.38 4.79
CA GLY A 467 39.74 3.91 3.49
C GLY A 467 38.22 3.80 3.41
N VAL A 468 37.48 4.40 4.34
CA VAL A 468 36.03 4.54 4.25
C VAL A 468 35.73 5.76 3.38
N LYS A 469 35.02 5.55 2.27
CA LYS A 469 34.69 6.59 1.29
C LYS A 469 33.64 7.57 1.82
N GLY A 470 33.58 8.77 1.26
CA GLY A 470 32.67 9.84 1.72
C GLY A 470 31.18 9.49 1.60
N ASP A 471 30.78 8.72 0.59
CA ASP A 471 29.42 8.19 0.42
C ASP A 471 29.03 7.13 1.47
N ALA A 472 30.01 6.60 2.20
CA ALA A 472 29.83 5.66 3.29
C ALA A 472 29.76 6.33 4.67
N PHE A 473 29.76 7.67 4.74
CA PHE A 473 29.61 8.44 5.97
C PHE A 473 28.31 9.26 5.95
N ALA A 474 27.49 9.15 7.00
CA ALA A 474 26.28 9.95 7.15
C ALA A 474 26.17 10.56 8.55
N VAL A 475 25.69 11.79 8.59
CA VAL A 475 25.33 12.48 9.84
C VAL A 475 23.82 12.38 10.03
N ARG A 476 23.39 12.08 11.25
CA ARG A 476 21.98 11.92 11.61
C ARG A 476 21.66 12.83 12.80
N PRO A 477 20.54 13.55 12.77
CA PRO A 477 20.13 14.29 13.95
C PRO A 477 19.78 13.31 15.08
N MET A 478 20.10 13.68 16.32
CA MET A 478 19.59 12.98 17.50
C MET A 478 18.05 13.03 17.49
N LEU A 479 17.41 11.92 17.87
CA LEU A 479 15.95 11.83 17.95
C LEU A 479 15.46 12.03 19.38
N ARG A 480 14.34 12.73 19.53
CA ARG A 480 13.57 12.78 20.77
C ARG A 480 12.71 11.53 20.91
N ARG A 481 13.34 10.40 21.23
CA ARG A 481 12.66 9.11 21.38
C ARG A 481 13.43 8.17 22.30
N GLY A 482 12.73 7.20 22.88
CA GLY A 482 13.33 6.20 23.76
C GLY A 482 13.89 6.84 25.02
N PHE A 483 15.21 6.85 25.17
CA PHE A 483 15.88 7.49 26.31
C PHE A 483 16.17 8.98 26.12
N SER A 484 16.12 9.50 24.89
CA SER A 484 16.37 10.92 24.63
C SER A 484 15.13 11.77 24.85
N ALA A 485 15.24 12.81 25.68
CA ALA A 485 14.23 13.87 25.78
C ALA A 485 14.45 15.02 24.78
N ASP A 486 15.60 15.03 24.11
CA ASP A 486 16.05 16.08 23.21
C ASP A 486 16.21 15.58 21.78
N GLY A 487 16.27 16.50 20.82
CA GLY A 487 16.47 16.19 19.41
C GLY A 487 15.23 16.37 18.56
N MET A 488 15.31 15.87 17.33
CA MET A 488 14.26 15.93 16.31
C MET A 488 13.15 14.93 16.65
N ASP A 489 11.90 15.35 16.53
CA ASP A 489 10.77 14.45 16.61
C ASP A 489 10.53 13.80 15.25
N ILE A 490 10.01 12.57 15.27
CA ILE A 490 9.59 11.84 14.08
C ILE A 490 8.30 11.11 14.41
N GLY A 491 7.37 11.02 13.47
CA GLY A 491 6.07 10.36 13.59
C GLY A 491 5.76 9.53 12.34
N GLU A 492 4.74 8.69 12.40
CA GLU A 492 4.25 7.98 11.20
C GLU A 492 3.62 8.94 10.16
N ASP A 493 3.19 10.11 10.62
CA ASP A 493 2.65 11.19 9.84
C ASP A 493 3.75 12.00 9.13
N ASP A 494 4.93 12.17 9.70
CA ASP A 494 5.96 13.04 9.14
C ASP A 494 7.20 12.32 8.57
N THR A 495 7.36 11.01 8.80
CA THR A 495 8.59 10.29 8.45
C THR A 495 8.36 9.25 7.35
N THR A 496 9.33 9.14 6.44
CA THR A 496 9.29 8.12 5.37
C THR A 496 9.26 6.72 5.99
N PRO A 497 8.28 5.86 5.66
CA PRO A 497 8.19 4.54 6.22
C PRO A 497 9.36 3.67 5.80
N GLU A 498 9.90 2.92 6.75
CA GLU A 498 10.86 1.86 6.55
C GLU A 498 10.40 0.65 7.36
N LEU A 499 9.59 -0.20 6.72
CA LEU A 499 8.89 -1.28 7.41
C LEU A 499 9.87 -2.11 8.25
N THR A 500 9.55 -2.23 9.53
CA THR A 500 10.43 -2.85 10.51
C THR A 500 9.76 -4.01 11.20
N VAL A 501 10.45 -5.15 11.23
CA VAL A 501 10.05 -6.37 11.92
C VAL A 501 10.76 -6.46 13.26
N THR A 502 10.00 -6.75 14.31
CA THR A 502 10.52 -7.03 15.64
C THR A 502 9.96 -8.36 16.16
N ALA A 503 10.40 -8.77 17.35
CA ALA A 503 9.80 -9.91 18.05
C ALA A 503 8.35 -9.65 18.50
N ASP A 504 7.94 -8.37 18.57
CA ASP A 504 6.65 -7.96 19.13
C ASP A 504 5.65 -7.48 18.08
N GLY A 505 6.07 -7.27 16.83
CA GLY A 505 5.16 -6.81 15.77
C GLY A 505 5.86 -6.19 14.56
N LEU A 506 5.06 -5.45 13.78
CA LEU A 506 5.51 -4.62 12.67
C LEU A 506 5.43 -3.15 13.05
N HIS A 507 6.44 -2.38 12.66
CA HIS A 507 6.58 -0.96 12.97
C HIS A 507 6.80 -0.13 11.69
N TRP A 508 6.39 1.13 11.74
CA TRP A 508 6.52 2.10 10.67
C TRP A 508 7.97 2.35 10.27
N HIS A 509 8.87 2.40 11.25
CA HIS A 509 10.25 2.84 11.07
C HIS A 509 11.18 2.21 12.13
N PRO A 510 12.47 1.91 11.81
CA PRO A 510 13.39 1.27 12.76
C PRO A 510 13.68 2.14 13.99
N ALA A 511 13.67 3.46 13.83
CA ALA A 511 13.89 4.37 14.95
C ALA A 511 12.71 4.41 15.96
N GLY A 512 11.56 3.81 15.63
CA GLY A 512 10.40 3.65 16.52
C GLY A 512 10.04 2.18 16.77
N ALA A 513 11.01 1.26 16.65
CA ALA A 513 10.79 -0.18 16.71
C ALA A 513 10.62 -0.74 18.14
N ASP A 514 10.04 0.03 19.07
CA ASP A 514 9.77 -0.41 20.44
C ASP A 514 8.43 0.17 20.92
N ALA A 515 7.42 -0.68 21.01
CA ALA A 515 6.04 -0.24 21.31
C ALA A 515 5.89 0.42 22.69
N GLU A 516 6.76 0.11 23.66
CA GLU A 516 6.72 0.72 24.99
C GLU A 516 7.10 2.20 24.95
N THR A 517 8.05 2.57 24.09
CA THR A 517 8.57 3.94 23.99
C THR A 517 8.10 4.68 22.74
N SER A 518 7.53 3.96 21.78
CA SER A 518 7.12 4.45 20.46
C SER A 518 5.80 3.83 20.00
N PRO A 519 4.71 3.93 20.78
CA PRO A 519 3.43 3.30 20.44
C PRO A 519 2.82 3.89 19.16
N ASP A 520 3.13 5.14 18.85
CA ASP A 520 2.75 5.85 17.63
C ASP A 520 3.33 5.22 16.36
N MET A 521 4.45 4.50 16.46
CA MET A 521 5.13 3.86 15.32
C MET A 521 4.76 2.39 15.16
N LEU A 522 3.86 1.86 15.99
CA LEU A 522 3.43 0.47 15.93
C LEU A 522 2.33 0.29 14.88
N LEU A 523 2.59 -0.53 13.87
CA LEU A 523 1.59 -0.86 12.85
C LEU A 523 0.63 -1.93 13.36
N ILE A 524 1.18 -3.04 13.85
CA ILE A 524 0.41 -4.17 14.36
C ILE A 524 1.26 -4.99 15.34
N SER A 525 0.65 -5.37 16.47
CA SER A 525 1.26 -6.26 17.46
C SER A 525 1.15 -7.72 17.05
N GLY A 526 2.16 -8.50 17.42
CA GLY A 526 2.20 -9.94 17.20
C GLY A 526 2.60 -10.34 15.78
N PRO A 527 2.61 -11.65 15.48
CA PRO A 527 2.99 -12.15 14.17
C PRO A 527 1.96 -11.75 13.12
N ALA A 528 2.37 -10.85 12.21
CA ALA A 528 1.60 -10.46 11.04
C ALA A 528 2.42 -10.69 9.76
N PRO A 529 1.80 -10.95 8.60
CA PRO A 529 2.50 -11.01 7.33
C PRO A 529 2.97 -9.62 6.87
N LEU A 530 4.11 -9.54 6.19
CA LEU A 530 4.67 -8.31 5.63
C LEU A 530 3.74 -7.65 4.62
N ARG A 531 2.91 -8.43 3.90
CA ARG A 531 1.86 -7.89 3.03
C ARG A 531 0.91 -6.97 3.79
N LEU A 532 0.46 -7.41 4.98
CA LEU A 532 -0.39 -6.59 5.85
C LEU A 532 0.37 -5.35 6.34
N GLY A 533 1.67 -5.50 6.66
CA GLY A 533 2.53 -4.35 6.97
C GLY A 533 2.57 -3.31 5.86
N LYS A 534 2.74 -3.73 4.60
CA LYS A 534 2.73 -2.84 3.43
C LYS A 534 1.36 -2.15 3.23
N GLN A 535 0.27 -2.88 3.44
CA GLN A 535 -1.09 -2.32 3.39
C GLN A 535 -1.28 -1.25 4.46
N LEU A 536 -0.95 -1.54 5.72
CA LEU A 536 -1.08 -0.58 6.83
C LEU A 536 -0.21 0.66 6.63
N VAL A 537 1.03 0.49 6.15
CA VAL A 537 1.90 1.63 5.80
C VAL A 537 1.22 2.51 4.75
N THR A 538 0.68 1.88 3.71
CA THR A 538 0.05 2.61 2.61
C THR A 538 -1.22 3.35 3.05
N GLU A 539 -2.06 2.70 3.86
CA GLU A 539 -3.26 3.31 4.41
C GLU A 539 -2.92 4.52 5.29
N ARG A 540 -2.03 4.36 6.28
CA ARG A 540 -1.63 5.47 7.17
C ARG A 540 -0.88 6.57 6.40
N PHE A 541 -0.12 6.21 5.36
CA PHE A 541 0.49 7.17 4.46
C PHE A 541 -0.58 8.10 3.86
N PHE A 542 -1.63 7.55 3.26
CA PHE A 542 -2.67 8.37 2.65
C PHE A 542 -3.53 9.13 3.67
N ILE A 543 -3.81 8.54 4.85
CA ILE A 543 -4.55 9.23 5.92
C ILE A 543 -3.86 10.54 6.31
N ALA A 544 -2.56 10.49 6.62
CA ALA A 544 -1.82 11.69 7.03
C ALA A 544 -1.81 12.76 5.94
N ARG A 545 -1.49 12.37 4.69
CA ARG A 545 -1.35 13.26 3.54
C ARG A 545 -2.66 13.94 3.13
N LEU A 546 -3.79 13.23 3.24
CA LEU A 546 -5.11 13.80 2.97
C LEU A 546 -5.57 14.77 4.06
N ALA A 547 -5.03 14.67 5.28
CA ALA A 547 -5.39 15.53 6.41
C ALA A 547 -4.70 16.90 6.35
N ASP A 548 -3.40 16.95 6.04
CA ASP A 548 -2.59 18.18 6.14
C ASP A 548 -1.86 18.58 4.84
N GLY A 549 -1.85 17.71 3.82
CA GLY A 549 -1.14 17.93 2.55
C GLY A 549 0.38 17.82 2.64
N SER A 550 0.95 17.39 3.77
CA SER A 550 2.39 17.28 3.97
C SER A 550 2.95 16.04 3.25
N MET A 551 4.23 16.09 2.85
CA MET A 551 4.96 14.91 2.38
C MET A 551 5.89 14.42 3.49
N PRO A 552 6.08 13.10 3.64
CA PRO A 552 6.99 12.62 4.67
C PRO A 552 8.42 13.07 4.39
N GLN A 553 9.12 13.38 5.47
CA GLN A 553 10.52 13.73 5.48
C GLN A 553 11.37 12.46 5.58
N PRO A 554 12.52 12.41 4.89
CA PRO A 554 13.44 11.30 5.06
C PRO A 554 14.21 11.45 6.37
N TYR A 555 14.13 10.45 7.24
CA TYR A 555 15.10 10.27 8.32
C TYR A 555 15.97 9.05 8.01
N ARG A 556 17.23 9.28 7.64
CA ARG A 556 18.09 8.26 7.04
C ARG A 556 18.75 7.38 8.11
N CYS A 557 18.06 6.32 8.54
CA CYS A 557 18.65 5.23 9.33
C CYS A 557 19.61 4.34 8.52
N ALA A 558 19.39 4.27 7.21
CA ALA A 558 20.29 3.67 6.23
C ALA A 558 21.23 4.73 5.64
N ILE A 559 22.47 4.36 5.33
CA ILE A 559 23.45 5.19 4.59
C ILE A 559 23.41 4.79 3.12
#